data_AF-A0A0S4KSH7-F1
#
_entry.id   AF-A0A0S4KSH7-F1
#
_cell.length_a   1.000
_cell.length_b   1.000
_cell.length_c   1.000
_cell.angle_alpha   90.00
_cell.angle_beta   90.00
_cell.angle_gamma   90.00
#
_symmetry.space_group_name_H-M   'P 1'
#
loop_
_entity.id
_entity.type
_entity.pdbx_description
1 polymer ?
#
loop_
_entity_poly.entity_id
_entity_poly.type
_entity_poly.pdbx_seq_one_letter_code
_entity_poly.pdbx_strand_id
1 'polypeptide(L)'
;MSTLPLLFRKEGLVEKHQIEGVDPSDRYFNRAILVHRSSSGYTAKVTYEALTVESGSHSTIAAAVKEVVQKLQEFGFTQMRTRVNFRGSRYLAEKETWIEYADQPATPRTRS
;
A
#
# COMPACT_ATOMS: atom_id res chain seq x y z
N MET A 1 -40.25 -14.47 4.33
CA MET A 1 -39.08 -14.13 3.49
C MET A 1 -38.47 -12.85 4.03
N SER A 2 -37.26 -12.91 4.59
CA SER A 2 -36.55 -11.71 5.04
C SER A 2 -35.19 -11.69 4.35
N THR A 3 -35.15 -11.08 3.18
CA THR A 3 -33.90 -10.84 2.45
C THR A 3 -33.18 -9.68 3.12
N LEU A 4 -32.23 -10.03 4.01
CA LEU A 4 -31.14 -9.13 4.39
C LEU A 4 -30.59 -8.50 3.11
N PRO A 5 -30.49 -7.16 3.00
CA PRO A 5 -29.66 -6.58 1.96
C PRO A 5 -28.24 -6.97 2.35
N LEU A 6 -27.71 -8.02 1.73
CA LEU A 6 -26.28 -8.25 1.64
C LEU A 6 -25.72 -6.93 1.12
N LEU A 7 -25.15 -6.15 2.03
CA LEU A 7 -24.45 -4.91 1.73
C LEU A 7 -23.48 -5.23 0.60
N PHE A 8 -23.85 -4.88 -0.63
CA PHE A 8 -22.95 -4.84 -1.76
C PHE A 8 -21.91 -3.80 -1.38
N ARG A 9 -20.86 -4.23 -0.69
CA ARG A 9 -19.71 -3.37 -0.40
C ARG A 9 -19.12 -3.04 -1.76
N LYS A 10 -19.41 -1.82 -2.22
CA LYS A 10 -19.09 -1.31 -3.55
C LYS A 10 -17.64 -1.63 -3.89
N GLU A 11 -17.44 -2.34 -4.99
CA GLU A 11 -16.10 -2.55 -5.56
C GLU A 11 -15.50 -1.21 -6.00
N GLY A 12 -14.17 -1.15 -6.04
CA GLY A 12 -13.43 0.06 -6.40
C GLY A 12 -12.59 0.61 -5.26
N LEU A 13 -12.19 1.88 -5.37
CA LEU A 13 -11.28 2.52 -4.42
C LEU A 13 -11.93 2.68 -3.04
N VAL A 14 -11.32 2.09 -2.02
CA VAL A 14 -11.84 2.10 -0.63
C VAL A 14 -10.98 2.90 0.33
N GLU A 15 -9.65 2.90 0.15
CA GLU A 15 -8.72 3.65 1.00
C GLU A 15 -7.58 4.26 0.19
N LYS A 16 -7.02 5.36 0.70
CA LYS A 16 -5.74 5.90 0.24
C LYS A 16 -4.78 5.98 1.42
N HIS A 17 -3.62 5.37 1.26
CA HIS A 17 -2.54 5.41 2.24
C HIS A 17 -1.43 6.30 1.70
N GLN A 18 -0.88 7.19 2.50
CA GLN A 18 0.38 7.84 2.21
C GLN A 18 1.50 6.86 2.50
N ILE A 19 2.47 6.76 1.59
CA ILE A 19 3.71 6.03 1.79
C ILE A 19 4.87 7.01 1.66
N GLU A 20 5.84 6.89 2.56
CA GLU A 20 7.09 7.66 2.56
C GLU A 20 8.29 6.73 2.72
N GLY A 21 9.45 7.20 2.29
CA GLY A 21 10.73 6.51 2.46
C GLY A 21 11.86 7.17 1.67
N VAL A 22 12.90 6.39 1.36
CA VAL A 22 14.05 6.79 0.54
C VAL A 22 14.14 5.85 -0.66
N ASP A 23 14.26 6.41 -1.86
CA ASP A 23 14.41 5.65 -3.10
C ASP A 23 15.84 5.10 -3.29
N PRO A 24 16.08 4.20 -4.26
CA PRO A 24 17.41 3.63 -4.50
C PRO A 24 18.49 4.64 -4.94
N SER A 25 18.11 5.88 -5.26
CA SER A 25 19.01 6.97 -5.63
C SER A 25 19.22 7.96 -4.47
N ASP A 26 18.86 7.57 -3.24
CA ASP A 26 18.95 8.38 -2.02
C ASP A 26 18.08 9.65 -2.05
N ARG A 27 16.97 9.61 -2.82
CA ARG A 27 16.00 10.71 -2.88
C ARG A 27 14.82 10.40 -1.98
N TYR A 28 14.28 11.45 -1.36
CA TYR A 28 13.05 11.33 -0.60
C TYR A 28 11.86 10.90 -1.47
N PHE A 29 11.17 9.86 -1.03
CA PHE A 29 10.01 9.26 -1.67
C PHE A 29 8.75 9.56 -0.86
N ASN A 30 7.70 10.06 -1.52
CA ASN A 30 6.36 10.23 -0.94
C ASN A 30 5.30 10.04 -2.03
N ARG A 31 4.39 9.07 -1.86
CA ARG A 31 3.28 8.82 -2.80
C ARG A 31 2.03 8.33 -2.08
N ALA A 32 0.94 8.22 -2.82
CA ALA A 32 -0.28 7.56 -2.36
C ALA A 32 -0.36 6.12 -2.87
N ILE A 33 -0.59 5.17 -1.97
CA ILE A 33 -1.08 3.84 -2.28
C ILE A 33 -2.59 3.90 -2.41
N LEU A 34 -3.11 3.43 -3.54
CA LEU A 34 -4.53 3.29 -3.81
C LEU A 34 -4.95 1.86 -3.48
N VAL A 35 -5.90 1.71 -2.56
CA VAL A 35 -6.43 0.40 -2.17
C VAL A 35 -7.80 0.19 -2.78
N HIS A 36 -7.90 -0.82 -3.64
CA HIS A 36 -9.14 -1.22 -4.28
C HIS A 36 -9.71 -2.47 -3.63
N ARG A 37 -11.04 -2.53 -3.54
CA ARG A 37 -11.81 -3.71 -3.19
C ARG A 37 -12.37 -4.34 -4.45
N SER A 38 -12.24 -5.65 -4.58
CA SER A 38 -12.90 -6.48 -5.58
C SER A 38 -13.67 -7.62 -4.90
N SER A 39 -14.34 -8.45 -5.70
CA SER A 39 -14.93 -9.72 -5.26
C SER A 39 -13.90 -10.70 -4.67
N SER A 40 -12.64 -10.62 -5.08
CA SER A 40 -11.55 -11.51 -4.65
C SER A 40 -10.75 -10.99 -3.45
N GLY A 41 -11.05 -9.79 -2.93
CA GLY A 41 -10.35 -9.21 -1.78
C GLY A 41 -9.95 -7.76 -1.98
N TYR A 42 -8.75 -7.42 -1.54
CA TYR A 42 -8.16 -6.09 -1.60
C TYR A 42 -6.85 -6.11 -2.38
N THR A 43 -6.68 -5.18 -3.31
CA THR A 43 -5.41 -4.91 -3.99
C THR A 43 -4.94 -3.51 -3.64
N ALA A 44 -3.62 -3.31 -3.65
CA ALA A 44 -2.98 -2.05 -3.38
C ALA A 44 -2.00 -1.72 -4.50
N LYS A 45 -1.97 -0.46 -4.93
CA LYS A 45 -1.14 0.01 -6.04
C LYS A 45 -0.51 1.35 -5.74
N VAL A 46 0.75 1.52 -6.12
CA VAL A 46 1.47 2.79 -6.09
C VAL A 46 2.25 2.99 -7.39
N THR A 47 2.33 4.24 -7.84
CA THR A 47 3.11 4.63 -9.02
C THR A 47 4.09 5.74 -8.62
N TYR A 48 5.35 5.56 -8.97
CA TYR A 48 6.46 6.47 -8.74
C TYR A 48 7.28 6.61 -10.02
N GLU A 49 7.22 7.77 -10.66
CA GLU A 49 7.81 7.98 -11.99
C GLU A 49 7.30 6.92 -12.97
N ALA A 50 8.18 6.10 -13.56
CA ALA A 50 7.81 4.98 -14.43
C ALA A 50 7.57 3.65 -13.68
N LEU A 51 7.90 3.57 -12.39
CA LEU A 51 7.74 2.36 -11.59
C LEU A 51 6.29 2.26 -11.07
N THR A 52 5.61 1.17 -11.40
CA THR A 52 4.32 0.82 -10.81
C THR A 52 4.45 -0.49 -10.05
N VAL A 53 4.06 -0.47 -8.78
CA VAL A 53 4.07 -1.64 -7.90
C VAL A 53 2.64 -1.93 -7.46
N GLU A 54 2.21 -3.18 -7.63
CA GLU A 54 0.88 -3.66 -7.30
C GLU A 54 0.96 -4.95 -6.48
N SER A 55 0.13 -5.06 -5.46
CA SER A 55 -0.02 -6.28 -4.67
C SER A 55 -0.84 -7.34 -5.41
N GLY A 56 -0.75 -8.60 -4.98
CA GLY A 56 -1.82 -9.56 -5.22
C GLY A 56 -3.12 -9.19 -4.52
N SER A 57 -4.15 -10.03 -4.65
CA SER A 57 -5.38 -9.89 -3.88
C SER A 57 -5.22 -10.48 -2.48
N HIS A 58 -5.59 -9.71 -1.45
CA HIS A 58 -5.51 -10.12 -0.05
C HIS A 58 -6.85 -10.05 0.67
N SER A 59 -6.98 -10.80 1.75
CA SER A 59 -8.15 -10.75 2.63
C SER A 59 -8.26 -9.45 3.44
N THR A 60 -7.17 -8.70 3.58
CA THR A 60 -7.13 -7.44 4.35
C THR A 60 -6.38 -6.34 3.60
N ILE A 61 -6.77 -5.09 3.86
CA ILE A 61 -6.09 -3.90 3.34
C ILE A 61 -4.64 -3.83 3.83
N ALA A 62 -4.41 -4.10 5.11
CA ALA A 62 -3.07 -4.07 5.70
C ALA A 62 -2.11 -5.06 5.02
N ALA A 63 -2.58 -6.26 4.67
CA ALA A 63 -1.79 -7.24 3.94
C ALA A 63 -1.45 -6.77 2.52
N ALA A 64 -2.41 -6.17 1.80
CA ALA A 64 -2.17 -5.62 0.47
C ALA A 64 -1.15 -4.46 0.50
N VAL A 65 -1.29 -3.53 1.45
CA VAL A 65 -0.35 -2.41 1.66
C VAL A 65 1.05 -2.94 2.01
N LYS A 66 1.14 -3.92 2.92
CA LYS A 66 2.41 -4.52 3.33
C LYS A 66 3.13 -5.18 2.15
N GLU A 67 2.43 -5.89 1.28
CA GLU A 67 3.07 -6.49 0.09
C GLU A 67 3.63 -5.42 -0.86
N VAL A 68 2.93 -4.30 -1.06
CA VAL A 68 3.47 -3.17 -1.85
C VAL A 68 4.77 -2.64 -1.24
N VAL A 69 4.81 -2.48 0.09
CA VAL A 69 6.03 -2.04 0.79
C VAL A 69 7.16 -3.05 0.61
N GLN A 70 6.88 -4.35 0.78
CA GLN A 70 7.88 -5.41 0.60
C GLN A 70 8.45 -5.41 -0.83
N LYS A 71 7.60 -5.31 -1.85
CA LYS A 71 8.03 -5.19 -3.25
C LYS A 71 8.87 -3.94 -3.50
N LEU A 72 8.50 -2.79 -2.91
CA LEU A 72 9.35 -1.58 -2.99
C LEU A 72 10.71 -1.80 -2.33
N GLN A 73 10.77 -2.47 -1.17
CA GLN A 73 12.03 -2.82 -0.53
C GLN A 73 12.89 -3.77 -1.39
N GLU A 74 12.28 -4.70 -2.14
CA GLU A 74 12.98 -5.53 -3.13
C GLU A 74 13.58 -4.70 -4.27
N PHE A 75 12.96 -3.57 -4.63
CA PHE A 75 13.53 -2.58 -5.56
C PHE A 75 14.61 -1.68 -4.95
N GLY A 76 14.87 -1.81 -3.64
CA GLY A 76 15.91 -1.05 -2.92
C GLY A 76 15.40 0.21 -2.21
N PHE A 77 14.09 0.39 -2.06
CA PHE A 77 13.56 1.46 -1.23
C PHE A 77 13.74 1.15 0.26
N THR A 78 14.02 2.17 1.07
CA THR A 78 14.34 2.02 2.50
C THR A 78 13.61 3.05 3.37
N GLN A 79 13.66 2.88 4.69
CA GLN A 79 13.01 3.76 5.69
C GLN A 79 11.51 3.91 5.43
N MET A 80 10.87 2.81 5.02
CA MET A 80 9.51 2.84 4.52
C MET A 80 8.52 3.00 5.67
N ARG A 81 7.55 3.91 5.49
CA ARG A 81 6.41 4.07 6.40
C ARG A 81 5.13 4.37 5.67
N THR A 82 4.01 3.95 6.24
CA THR A 82 2.67 4.19 5.68
C THR A 82 1.71 4.75 6.70
N ARG A 83 0.77 5.58 6.27
CA ARG A 83 -0.34 6.07 7.08
C ARG A 83 -1.60 6.15 6.25
N VAL A 84 -2.74 5.74 6.80
CA VAL A 84 -4.03 5.91 6.11
C VAL A 84 -4.41 7.40 6.12
N ASN A 85 -4.60 7.98 4.93
CA ASN A 85 -5.03 9.37 4.79
C ASN A 85 -6.53 9.47 4.49
N PHE A 86 -7.10 8.48 3.79
CA PHE A 86 -8.51 8.48 3.43
C PHE A 86 -9.16 7.10 3.59
N ARG A 87 -10.38 7.09 4.12
CA ARG A 87 -11.32 5.96 4.05
C ARG A 87 -12.60 6.42 3.35
N GLY A 88 -12.83 5.97 2.12
CA GLY A 88 -13.87 6.53 1.26
C GLY A 88 -13.69 8.06 1.08
N SER A 89 -14.68 8.85 1.47
CA SER A 89 -14.63 10.33 1.44
C SER A 89 -14.07 10.96 2.71
N ARG A 90 -13.81 10.18 3.77
CA ARG A 90 -13.35 10.71 5.06
C ARG A 90 -11.83 10.86 5.08
N TYR A 91 -11.36 12.06 5.39
CA TYR A 91 -9.95 12.35 5.64
C TYR A 91 -9.54 11.98 7.08
N LEU A 92 -8.38 11.36 7.24
CA LEU A 92 -7.91 10.77 8.50
C LEU A 92 -6.45 11.09 8.86
N ALA A 93 -5.67 11.72 7.99
CA ALA A 93 -4.21 11.78 8.11
C ALA A 93 -3.68 12.26 9.48
N GLU A 94 -4.23 13.33 10.04
CA GLU A 94 -3.77 13.89 11.33
C GLU A 94 -4.19 13.06 12.55
N LYS A 95 -5.09 12.09 12.37
CA LYS A 95 -5.64 11.24 13.44
C LYS A 95 -5.04 9.84 13.46
N GLU A 96 -4.34 9.46 12.40
CA GLU A 96 -3.82 8.11 12.22
C GLU A 96 -2.31 8.10 12.40
N THR A 97 -1.81 7.01 12.98
CA THR A 97 -0.39 6.86 13.29
C THR A 97 0.37 6.30 12.09
N TRP A 98 1.63 6.66 11.95
CA TRP A 98 2.53 6.04 10.99
C TRP A 98 2.81 4.58 11.38
N ILE A 99 2.75 3.70 10.40
CA ILE A 99 3.24 2.32 10.48
C ILE A 99 4.62 2.31 9.84
N GLU A 100 5.64 2.06 10.64
CA GLU A 100 7.04 1.93 10.21
C GLU A 100 7.32 0.49 9.77
N TYR A 101 8.12 0.32 8.71
CA TYR A 101 8.53 -0.99 8.22
C TYR A 101 10.05 -1.10 8.32
N ALA A 102 10.53 -2.14 9.00
CA ALA A 102 11.96 -2.39 9.11
C ALA A 102 12.58 -2.63 7.72
N ASP A 103 13.77 -2.08 7.51
CA ASP A 103 14.52 -2.33 6.29
C ASP A 103 14.89 -3.80 6.15
N GLN A 104 14.77 -4.31 4.93
CA GLN A 104 15.28 -5.63 4.59
C GLN A 104 16.82 -5.55 4.56
N PRO A 105 17.54 -6.54 5.10
CA PRO A 105 18.98 -6.61 4.90
C PRO A 105 19.25 -6.63 3.39
N ALA A 106 20.24 -5.85 2.95
CA ALA A 106 20.59 -5.78 1.53
C ALA A 106 20.83 -7.18 1.00
N THR A 107 19.94 -7.68 0.13
CA THR A 107 20.16 -8.95 -0.54
C THR A 107 21.46 -8.82 -1.33
N PRO A 108 22.49 -9.65 -1.08
CA PRO A 108 23.73 -9.56 -1.82
C PRO A 108 23.40 -9.70 -3.30
N ARG A 109 23.64 -8.65 -4.08
CA ARG A 109 23.49 -8.72 -5.54
C ARG A 109 24.56 -9.69 -6.02
N THR A 110 24.18 -10.95 -6.27
CA THR A 110 25.07 -11.92 -6.92
C THR A 110 25.43 -11.32 -8.27
N ARG A 111 26.67 -10.82 -8.39
CA ARG A 111 27.23 -10.42 -9.68
C ARG A 111 27.35 -11.70 -10.52
N SER A 112 26.51 -11.84 -11.52
CA SER A 112 26.72 -12.76 -12.65
C SER A 112 27.71 -12.16 -13.63
#